data_AF-A0A3G3IJK3-F1
#
_entry.id   AF-A0A3G3IJK3-F1
#
_cell.length_a   1.000
_cell.length_b   1.000
_cell.length_c   1.000
_cell.angle_alpha   90.00
_cell.angle_beta   90.00
_cell.angle_gamma   90.00
#
_symmetry.space_group_name_H-M   'P 1'
#
loop_
_entity.id
_entity.type
_entity.pdbx_description
1 polymer ?
#
loop_
_entity_poly.entity_id
_entity_poly.type
_entity_poly.pdbx_seq_one_letter_code
_entity_poly.pdbx_strand_id
1 'polypeptide(L)'
;MSSPEYTVIPEEWESYRYQLPKDFSFKGKLRAFNPKNCKVEDATPMDSLRYSFVDVLGPELGRGYIFIRKKATVLGLKGESEFGMLVSRPLSKSEISEILSHVISTFDSASYEELNSILSLKEISSEESYESKWIVNHLEKTGDLIASLNSLNKDKKKWMQKETALLEEVFCRRNLNTEETVKIISGLGMKLPCTKLGPHLATGDNQKDLEILDRLLTISNSKGILVAGMNLKNALVSAVLSTDYGDFVSTELIALNALSKSFGRLRAIFAIKSATEYDLSKVEESELDSISAEYNSANKSLSVVSPLLAGADNLSELQRYMDLIQNLAEIYSKDVPLERLNGYQFGVGVRRKMESLLRSKLHGTDKLDDLIERAAKNKVITDIEKETFHKIRKFGNGCAHTEDFPALDAKQKKAWVDAVNNLEKRLKKGCKA
;
A
#
# COMPACT_ATOMS: atom_id res chain seq x y z
N MET A 1 -56.34 -0.10 16.59
CA MET A 1 -56.15 -1.18 17.59
C MET A 1 -57.39 -2.08 17.60
N SER A 2 -57.25 -3.39 17.43
CA SER A 2 -58.31 -4.36 17.78
C SER A 2 -58.49 -4.44 19.31
N SER A 3 -59.59 -5.00 19.80
CA SER A 3 -59.94 -5.07 21.23
C SER A 3 -58.78 -5.61 22.08
N PRO A 4 -58.21 -4.83 23.02
CA PRO A 4 -57.08 -5.27 23.83
C PRO A 4 -57.52 -6.30 24.87
N GLU A 5 -56.65 -7.25 25.17
CA GLU A 5 -56.81 -8.13 26.33
C GLU A 5 -56.44 -7.37 27.61
N TYR A 6 -57.38 -7.29 28.55
CA TYR A 6 -57.19 -6.59 29.81
C TYR A 6 -56.66 -7.56 30.85
N THR A 7 -55.53 -7.25 31.46
CA THR A 7 -54.90 -8.08 32.49
C THR A 7 -55.08 -7.49 33.89
N VAL A 8 -54.87 -8.34 34.90
CA VAL A 8 -54.74 -7.89 36.29
C VAL A 8 -53.42 -7.14 36.44
N ILE A 9 -53.45 -5.98 37.11
CA ILE A 9 -52.25 -5.21 37.37
C ILE A 9 -51.30 -6.00 38.29
N PRO A 10 -50.01 -6.16 37.94
CA PRO A 10 -49.04 -6.71 38.89
C PRO A 10 -48.93 -5.78 40.11
N GLU A 11 -48.89 -6.31 41.33
CA GLU A 11 -48.85 -5.52 42.57
C GLU A 11 -47.70 -4.50 42.56
N GLU A 12 -46.56 -4.89 42.02
CA GLU A 12 -45.36 -4.04 41.86
C GLU A 12 -45.56 -2.86 40.87
N TRP A 13 -46.72 -2.76 40.19
CA TRP A 13 -47.05 -1.69 39.25
C TRP A 13 -48.12 -0.72 39.74
N GLU A 14 -48.75 -0.97 40.88
CA GLU A 14 -49.86 -0.15 41.36
C GLU A 14 -49.47 1.32 41.62
N SER A 15 -48.19 1.58 41.90
CA SER A 15 -47.64 2.91 42.11
C SER A 15 -47.24 3.64 40.82
N TYR A 16 -47.35 3.00 39.65
CA TYR A 16 -46.91 3.59 38.39
C TYR A 16 -47.97 4.44 37.69
N ARG A 17 -47.55 5.10 36.61
CA ARG A 17 -48.36 6.09 35.89
C ARG A 17 -49.51 5.43 35.12
N TYR A 18 -50.71 5.92 35.36
CA TYR A 18 -51.94 5.59 34.65
C TYR A 18 -52.31 6.65 33.61
N GLN A 19 -52.88 6.22 32.49
CA GLN A 19 -53.43 7.11 31.47
C GLN A 19 -54.57 6.41 30.71
N LEU A 20 -55.47 7.18 30.11
CA LEU A 20 -56.48 6.60 29.23
C LEU A 20 -55.84 6.20 27.90
N PRO A 21 -56.28 5.10 27.25
CA PRO A 21 -55.76 4.69 25.95
C PRO A 21 -55.83 5.80 24.88
N LYS A 22 -56.89 6.62 24.90
CA LYS A 22 -57.08 7.75 23.98
C LYS A 22 -56.06 8.89 24.15
N ASP A 23 -55.43 8.98 25.31
CA ASP A 23 -54.46 10.05 25.63
C ASP A 23 -53.02 9.62 25.34
N PHE A 24 -52.82 8.35 24.94
CA PHE A 24 -51.51 7.83 24.59
C PHE A 24 -51.19 8.07 23.11
N SER A 25 -49.95 8.48 22.85
CA SER A 25 -49.36 8.52 21.51
C SER A 25 -47.93 7.99 21.56
N PHE A 26 -47.56 7.20 20.56
CA PHE A 26 -46.20 6.69 20.41
C PHE A 26 -45.24 7.82 20.08
N LYS A 27 -44.11 7.88 20.79
CA LYS A 27 -43.05 8.87 20.57
C LYS A 27 -41.68 8.24 20.35
N GLY A 28 -41.55 6.95 20.63
CA GLY A 28 -40.32 6.18 20.49
C GLY A 28 -39.98 5.83 19.05
N LYS A 29 -38.68 5.59 18.86
CA LYS A 29 -38.05 5.14 17.62
C LYS A 29 -38.05 3.61 17.52
N LEU A 30 -38.11 2.93 18.66
CA LEU A 30 -38.27 1.47 18.74
C LEU A 30 -39.60 1.16 19.44
N ARG A 31 -40.43 0.38 18.77
CA ARG A 31 -41.78 -0.01 19.22
C ARG A 31 -41.95 -1.50 18.99
N ALA A 32 -42.39 -2.20 20.02
CA ALA A 32 -42.73 -3.61 19.93
C ALA A 32 -44.02 -3.89 20.69
N PHE A 33 -44.76 -4.93 20.29
CA PHE A 33 -46.02 -5.31 20.92
C PHE A 33 -46.16 -6.82 21.03
N ASN A 34 -46.90 -7.27 22.02
CA ASN A 34 -47.25 -8.68 22.16
C ASN A 34 -48.53 -8.96 21.35
N PRO A 35 -48.46 -9.75 20.26
CA PRO A 35 -49.60 -9.97 19.38
C PRO A 35 -50.73 -10.78 20.03
N LYS A 36 -50.47 -11.45 21.18
CA LYS A 36 -51.52 -12.07 21.99
C LYS A 36 -52.40 -11.03 22.67
N ASN A 37 -51.81 -9.91 23.08
CA ASN A 37 -52.47 -8.92 23.93
C ASN A 37 -53.09 -7.76 23.13
N CYS A 38 -52.44 -7.33 22.05
CA CYS A 38 -52.90 -6.20 21.24
C CYS A 38 -52.34 -6.23 19.81
N LYS A 39 -52.80 -5.29 18.97
CA LYS A 39 -52.21 -5.00 17.66
C LYS A 39 -51.86 -3.51 17.57
N VAL A 40 -50.61 -3.23 17.26
CA VAL A 40 -50.05 -1.88 17.12
C VAL A 40 -49.55 -1.70 15.68
N GLU A 41 -49.96 -0.61 15.03
CA GLU A 41 -49.45 -0.22 13.71
C GLU A 41 -48.03 0.33 13.84
N ASP A 42 -47.18 0.04 12.85
CA ASP A 42 -45.77 0.47 12.81
C ASP A 42 -44.94 0.06 14.04
N ALA A 43 -45.21 -1.14 14.57
CA ALA A 43 -44.45 -1.76 15.67
C ALA A 43 -44.16 -3.23 15.36
N THR A 44 -43.06 -3.76 15.93
CA THR A 44 -42.64 -5.15 15.69
C THR A 44 -43.37 -6.11 16.64
N PRO A 45 -43.99 -7.20 16.15
CA PRO A 45 -44.58 -8.21 17.02
C PRO A 45 -43.50 -8.99 17.78
N MET A 46 -43.71 -9.23 19.07
CA MET A 46 -42.79 -9.95 19.96
C MET A 46 -43.58 -10.75 21.00
N ASP A 47 -43.68 -12.07 20.82
CA ASP A 47 -44.46 -12.97 21.70
C ASP A 47 -43.91 -13.08 23.12
N SER A 48 -42.59 -12.92 23.28
CA SER A 48 -41.87 -12.98 24.55
C SER A 48 -41.98 -11.68 25.36
N LEU A 49 -42.63 -10.65 24.82
CA LEU A 49 -42.79 -9.37 25.48
C LEU A 49 -43.74 -9.53 26.68
N ARG A 50 -43.24 -9.21 27.88
CA ARG A 50 -44.03 -9.22 29.13
C ARG A 50 -45.06 -8.08 29.20
N TYR A 51 -45.07 -7.22 28.19
CA TYR A 51 -45.89 -6.02 28.08
C TYR A 51 -46.93 -6.21 26.96
N SER A 52 -48.02 -5.46 27.00
CA SER A 52 -48.88 -5.35 25.82
C SER A 52 -48.10 -4.67 24.69
N PHE A 53 -47.40 -3.56 25.00
CA PHE A 53 -46.47 -2.92 24.07
C PHE A 53 -45.40 -2.10 24.80
N VAL A 54 -44.37 -1.69 24.06
CA VAL A 54 -43.29 -0.82 24.55
C VAL A 54 -43.09 0.37 23.62
N ASP A 55 -42.64 1.48 24.18
CA ASP A 55 -42.26 2.71 23.46
C ASP A 55 -40.90 3.20 23.96
N VAL A 56 -39.88 3.11 23.09
CA VAL A 56 -38.46 3.36 23.44
C VAL A 56 -37.91 4.53 22.64
N LEU A 57 -37.37 5.53 23.34
CA LEU A 57 -36.81 6.76 22.78
C LEU A 57 -35.28 6.76 22.73
N GLY A 58 -34.61 6.00 23.60
CA GLY A 58 -33.15 5.92 23.69
C GLY A 58 -32.67 4.73 24.53
N PRO A 59 -31.35 4.56 24.71
CA PRO A 59 -30.75 3.37 25.35
C PRO A 59 -31.15 3.19 26.82
N GLU A 60 -31.56 4.27 27.47
CA GLU A 60 -31.97 4.29 28.89
C GLU A 60 -33.33 4.97 29.08
N LEU A 61 -34.04 5.23 27.97
CA LEU A 61 -35.30 5.97 27.97
C LEU A 61 -36.36 5.19 27.20
N GLY A 62 -37.17 4.42 27.91
CA GLY A 62 -38.30 3.70 27.35
C GLY A 62 -39.32 3.29 28.40
N ARG A 63 -40.53 2.93 27.97
CA ARG A 63 -41.59 2.45 28.86
C ARG A 63 -42.29 1.24 28.30
N GLY A 64 -42.64 0.31 29.17
CA GLY A 64 -43.55 -0.81 28.88
C GLY A 64 -44.95 -0.50 29.38
N TYR A 65 -45.96 -0.95 28.64
CA TYR A 65 -47.36 -0.65 28.85
C TYR A 65 -48.18 -1.92 28.88
N ILE A 66 -49.16 -1.98 29.79
CA ILE A 66 -50.17 -3.04 29.83
C ILE A 66 -51.57 -2.42 29.89
N PHE A 67 -52.53 -3.09 29.24
CA PHE A 67 -53.95 -2.73 29.34
C PHE A 67 -54.56 -3.36 30.59
N ILE A 68 -55.20 -2.54 31.42
CA ILE A 68 -55.85 -2.97 32.66
C ILE A 68 -57.27 -2.44 32.75
N ARG A 69 -58.09 -3.08 33.59
CA ARG A 69 -59.35 -2.49 34.06
C ARG A 69 -59.17 -2.02 35.48
N LYS A 70 -59.53 -0.76 35.75
CA LYS A 70 -59.44 -0.17 37.09
C LYS A 70 -60.75 0.53 37.42
N LYS A 71 -61.26 0.28 38.62
CA LYS A 71 -62.33 1.09 39.20
C LYS A 71 -61.76 2.46 39.54
N ALA A 72 -62.34 3.49 38.93
CA ALA A 72 -61.94 4.87 39.15
C ALA A 72 -63.16 5.73 39.45
N THR A 73 -62.99 6.69 40.34
CA THR A 73 -63.99 7.73 40.60
C THR A 73 -63.95 8.76 39.47
N VAL A 74 -65.09 9.02 38.84
CA VAL A 74 -65.20 10.07 37.83
C VAL A 74 -65.53 11.38 38.54
N LEU A 75 -64.70 12.41 38.32
CA LEU A 75 -64.92 13.73 38.90
C LEU A 75 -66.33 14.25 38.52
N GLY A 76 -67.16 14.56 39.51
CA GLY A 76 -68.54 15.03 39.32
C GLY A 76 -69.62 13.96 39.30
N LEU A 77 -69.28 12.67 39.45
CA LEU A 77 -70.23 11.57 39.61
C LEU A 77 -70.04 10.86 40.96
N LYS A 78 -71.13 10.39 41.57
CA LYS A 78 -71.08 9.61 42.81
C LYS A 78 -70.87 8.13 42.49
N GLY A 79 -69.81 7.54 43.04
CA GLY A 79 -69.48 6.12 42.89
C GLY A 79 -68.23 5.86 42.03
N GLU A 80 -67.87 4.60 41.90
CA GLU A 80 -66.78 4.13 41.05
C GLU A 80 -67.34 3.42 39.82
N SER A 81 -66.70 3.63 38.67
CA SER A 81 -66.96 2.85 37.46
C SER A 81 -65.66 2.21 37.00
N GLU A 82 -65.77 1.04 36.38
CA GLU A 82 -64.61 0.34 35.82
C GLU A 82 -64.27 0.94 34.45
N PHE A 83 -63.00 1.33 34.26
CA PHE A 83 -62.49 1.87 33.01
C PHE A 83 -61.29 1.08 32.51
N GLY A 84 -61.17 0.96 31.19
CA GLY A 84 -59.95 0.50 30.54
C GLY A 84 -58.88 1.58 30.61
N MET A 85 -57.73 1.26 31.20
CA MET A 85 -56.59 2.16 31.36
C MET A 85 -55.31 1.52 30.85
N LEU A 86 -54.33 2.34 30.54
CA LEU A 86 -52.94 1.94 30.39
C LEU A 86 -52.20 2.24 31.68
N VAL A 87 -51.47 1.26 32.20
CA VAL A 87 -50.44 1.49 33.21
C VAL A 87 -49.07 1.29 32.57
N SER A 88 -48.11 2.13 32.93
CA SER A 88 -46.79 2.15 32.31
C SER A 88 -45.66 2.18 33.32
N ARG A 89 -44.59 1.42 33.09
CA ARG A 89 -43.36 1.50 33.88
C ARG A 89 -42.15 1.85 33.02
N PRO A 90 -41.12 2.53 33.58
CA PRO A 90 -39.82 2.65 32.91
C PRO A 90 -39.20 1.28 32.62
N LEU A 91 -38.53 1.16 31.48
CA LEU A 91 -37.71 -0.01 31.14
C LEU A 91 -36.28 0.20 31.61
N SER A 92 -35.64 -0.86 32.09
CA SER A 92 -34.20 -0.88 32.35
C SER A 92 -33.39 -0.93 31.05
N LYS A 93 -32.11 -0.56 31.12
CA LYS A 93 -31.18 -0.63 29.99
C LYS A 93 -31.05 -2.04 29.41
N SER A 94 -31.03 -3.06 30.26
CA SER A 94 -30.97 -4.47 29.83
C SER A 94 -32.24 -4.87 29.08
N GLU A 95 -33.43 -4.49 29.57
CA GLU A 95 -34.70 -4.76 28.87
C GLU A 95 -34.74 -4.07 27.51
N ILE A 96 -34.30 -2.81 27.42
CA ILE A 96 -34.22 -2.07 26.15
C ILE A 96 -33.28 -2.78 25.18
N SER A 97 -32.11 -3.22 25.66
CA SER A 97 -31.12 -3.93 24.84
C SER A 97 -31.64 -5.28 24.34
N GLU A 98 -32.39 -6.02 25.16
CA GLU A 98 -33.04 -7.29 24.79
C GLU A 98 -34.11 -7.07 23.72
N ILE A 99 -34.97 -6.06 23.91
CA ILE A 99 -36.01 -5.71 22.93
C ILE A 99 -35.36 -5.28 21.61
N LEU A 100 -34.34 -4.41 21.67
CA LEU A 100 -33.60 -3.96 20.48
C LEU A 100 -33.00 -5.15 19.73
N SER A 101 -32.36 -6.07 20.44
CA SER A 101 -31.72 -7.25 19.86
C SER A 101 -32.74 -8.19 19.22
N HIS A 102 -33.91 -8.38 19.86
CA HIS A 102 -35.00 -9.17 19.29
C HIS A 102 -35.57 -8.52 18.02
N VAL A 103 -35.86 -7.22 18.06
CA VAL A 103 -36.37 -6.49 16.90
C VAL A 103 -35.36 -6.54 15.75
N ILE A 104 -34.07 -6.35 16.03
CA ILE A 104 -33.04 -6.47 14.99
C ILE A 104 -33.00 -7.88 14.40
N SER A 105 -33.19 -8.93 15.20
CA SER A 105 -33.19 -10.31 14.71
C SER A 105 -34.34 -10.64 13.76
N THR A 106 -35.38 -9.80 13.71
CA THR A 106 -36.48 -9.94 12.75
C THR A 106 -36.14 -9.41 11.35
N PHE A 107 -35.05 -8.65 11.22
CA PHE A 107 -34.58 -8.12 9.95
C PHE A 107 -33.55 -9.06 9.30
N ASP A 108 -33.70 -9.30 8.00
CA ASP A 108 -32.69 -9.89 7.14
C ASP A 108 -31.58 -8.88 6.85
N SER A 109 -30.50 -9.00 7.62
CA SER A 109 -29.29 -8.19 7.43
C SER A 109 -28.64 -8.34 6.03
N ALA A 110 -29.03 -9.31 5.19
CA ALA A 110 -28.54 -9.41 3.82
C ALA A 110 -29.22 -8.41 2.85
N SER A 111 -30.41 -7.89 3.17
CA SER A 111 -31.10 -6.84 2.40
C SER A 111 -30.59 -5.44 2.76
N TYR A 112 -30.50 -4.56 1.75
CA TYR A 112 -30.09 -3.16 1.97
C TYR A 112 -31.20 -2.34 2.65
N GLU A 113 -32.46 -2.56 2.27
CA GLU A 113 -33.62 -1.90 2.85
C GLU A 113 -33.75 -2.23 4.34
N GLU A 114 -33.56 -3.50 4.68
CA GLU A 114 -33.62 -3.96 6.06
C GLU A 114 -32.39 -3.53 6.88
N LEU A 115 -31.19 -3.49 6.28
CA LEU A 115 -30.02 -2.84 6.89
C LEU A 115 -30.32 -1.39 7.27
N ASN A 116 -30.95 -0.60 6.40
CA ASN A 116 -31.29 0.79 6.71
C ASN A 116 -32.26 0.88 7.89
N SER A 117 -33.20 -0.06 7.99
CA SER A 117 -34.11 -0.16 9.14
C SER A 117 -33.32 -0.43 10.43
N ILE A 118 -32.34 -1.34 10.41
CA ILE A 118 -31.44 -1.61 11.55
C ILE A 118 -30.62 -0.37 11.92
N LEU A 119 -30.03 0.32 10.92
CA LEU A 119 -29.18 1.49 11.15
C LEU A 119 -29.97 2.68 11.72
N SER A 120 -31.26 2.81 11.42
CA SER A 120 -32.14 3.84 11.99
C SER A 120 -32.30 3.71 13.51
N LEU A 121 -32.07 2.51 14.06
CA LEU A 121 -32.15 2.23 15.50
C LEU A 121 -30.85 2.56 16.25
N LYS A 122 -29.84 3.16 15.59
CA LYS A 122 -28.55 3.53 16.20
C LYS A 122 -28.71 4.28 17.52
N GLU A 123 -29.64 5.24 17.58
CA GLU A 123 -29.85 6.07 18.76
C GLU A 123 -30.45 5.33 19.96
N ILE A 124 -30.93 4.10 19.76
CA ILE A 124 -31.38 3.22 20.83
C ILE A 124 -30.23 2.36 21.36
N SER A 125 -29.16 2.19 20.58
CA SER A 125 -27.96 1.47 20.99
C SER A 125 -26.97 2.38 21.71
N SER A 126 -26.31 1.85 22.74
CA SER A 126 -25.14 2.49 23.36
C SER A 126 -23.81 2.02 22.75
N GLU A 127 -23.82 1.14 21.75
CA GLU A 127 -22.61 0.64 21.10
C GLU A 127 -22.04 1.68 20.11
N GLU A 128 -20.83 2.20 20.37
CA GLU A 128 -20.16 3.14 19.45
C GLU A 128 -19.91 2.52 18.06
N SER A 129 -19.64 1.22 18.01
CA SER A 129 -19.38 0.46 16.78
C SER A 129 -20.65 -0.04 16.07
N TYR A 130 -21.84 0.37 16.52
CA TYR A 130 -23.12 -0.16 16.03
C TYR A 130 -23.25 -0.11 14.50
N GLU A 131 -22.99 1.05 13.89
CA GLU A 131 -23.11 1.20 12.43
C GLU A 131 -22.12 0.31 11.68
N SER A 132 -20.85 0.36 12.07
CA SER A 132 -19.78 -0.40 11.42
C SER A 132 -20.02 -1.91 11.54
N LYS A 133 -20.47 -2.39 12.71
CA LYS A 133 -20.85 -3.79 12.95
C LYS A 133 -21.95 -4.28 12.00
N TRP A 134 -23.03 -3.51 11.84
CA TRP A 134 -24.14 -3.92 10.99
C TRP A 134 -23.83 -3.79 9.50
N ILE A 135 -23.07 -2.79 9.09
CA ILE A 135 -22.60 -2.67 7.71
C ILE A 135 -21.70 -3.86 7.34
N VAL A 136 -20.73 -4.23 8.20
CA VAL A 136 -19.87 -5.39 7.98
C VAL A 136 -20.68 -6.67 7.88
N ASN A 137 -21.60 -6.91 8.83
CA ASN A 137 -22.48 -8.09 8.81
C ASN A 137 -23.33 -8.15 7.53
N HIS A 138 -23.83 -7.02 7.02
CA HIS A 138 -24.55 -6.98 5.73
C HIS A 138 -23.63 -7.34 4.56
N LEU A 139 -22.46 -6.73 4.48
CA LEU A 139 -21.51 -6.95 3.39
C LEU A 139 -20.97 -8.39 3.35
N GLU A 140 -20.87 -9.05 4.50
CA GLU A 140 -20.52 -10.47 4.59
C GLU A 140 -21.63 -11.39 4.07
N LYS A 141 -22.91 -11.04 4.31
CA LYS A 141 -24.06 -11.90 4.00
C LYS A 141 -24.71 -11.65 2.65
N THR A 142 -24.58 -10.44 2.10
CA THR A 142 -25.24 -10.07 0.84
C THR A 142 -24.82 -10.96 -0.33
N GLY A 143 -25.80 -11.38 -1.14
CA GLY A 143 -25.57 -12.14 -2.37
C GLY A 143 -24.89 -11.30 -3.47
N ASP A 144 -25.15 -10.00 -3.53
CA ASP A 144 -24.56 -9.06 -4.50
C ASP A 144 -23.74 -7.97 -3.77
N LEU A 145 -22.47 -8.30 -3.53
CA LEU A 145 -21.54 -7.40 -2.85
C LEU A 145 -21.36 -6.06 -3.57
N ILE A 146 -21.35 -6.07 -4.91
CA ILE A 146 -21.10 -4.87 -5.71
C ILE A 146 -22.30 -3.94 -5.62
N ALA A 147 -23.52 -4.47 -5.76
CA ALA A 147 -24.73 -3.68 -5.58
C ALA A 147 -24.82 -3.09 -4.17
N SER A 148 -24.56 -3.90 -3.14
CA SER A 148 -24.55 -3.44 -1.74
C SER A 148 -23.53 -2.32 -1.49
N LEU A 149 -22.29 -2.48 -1.96
CA LEU A 149 -21.25 -1.45 -1.84
C LEU A 149 -21.63 -0.17 -2.60
N ASN A 150 -22.24 -0.29 -3.78
CA ASN A 150 -22.69 0.87 -4.55
C ASN A 150 -23.83 1.63 -3.85
N SER A 151 -24.81 0.91 -3.27
CA SER A 151 -25.90 1.51 -2.50
C SER A 151 -25.35 2.23 -1.26
N LEU A 152 -24.47 1.57 -0.51
CA LEU A 152 -23.79 2.16 0.65
C LEU A 152 -22.90 3.36 0.28
N ASN A 153 -22.29 3.36 -0.92
CA ASN A 153 -21.49 4.48 -1.40
C ASN A 153 -22.35 5.71 -1.71
N LYS A 154 -23.52 5.50 -2.35
CA LYS A 154 -24.46 6.59 -2.69
C LYS A 154 -24.95 7.32 -1.45
N ASP A 155 -25.41 6.56 -0.45
CA ASP A 155 -26.10 7.14 0.70
C ASP A 155 -25.13 7.63 1.78
N LYS A 156 -23.85 7.23 1.70
CA LYS A 156 -23.03 7.17 2.90
C LYS A 156 -21.51 7.32 2.64
N LYS A 157 -21.12 8.18 1.67
CA LYS A 157 -19.71 8.47 1.28
C LYS A 157 -18.68 8.63 2.41
N LYS A 158 -19.09 9.03 3.63
CA LYS A 158 -18.19 9.24 4.78
C LYS A 158 -17.77 7.96 5.52
N TRP A 159 -18.55 6.87 5.52
CA TRP A 159 -18.15 5.67 6.29
C TRP A 159 -17.03 4.90 5.58
N MET A 160 -17.11 4.74 4.25
CA MET A 160 -16.11 3.99 3.48
C MET A 160 -14.71 4.60 3.54
N GLN A 161 -14.60 5.92 3.70
CA GLN A 161 -13.31 6.59 3.89
C GLN A 161 -12.70 6.34 5.27
N LYS A 162 -13.56 6.16 6.29
CA LYS A 162 -13.12 5.94 7.68
C LYS A 162 -12.82 4.47 7.97
N GLU A 163 -13.37 3.55 7.18
CA GLU A 163 -13.44 2.12 7.53
C GLU A 163 -12.85 1.20 6.44
N THR A 164 -11.88 1.68 5.66
CA THR A 164 -11.21 0.84 4.61
C THR A 164 -10.60 -0.45 5.18
N ALA A 165 -10.18 -0.45 6.45
CA ALA A 165 -9.70 -1.64 7.14
C ALA A 165 -10.79 -2.69 7.41
N LEU A 166 -12.06 -2.28 7.57
CA LEU A 166 -13.19 -3.20 7.74
C LEU A 166 -13.56 -3.87 6.42
N LEU A 167 -13.44 -3.15 5.30
CA LEU A 167 -13.65 -3.74 3.97
C LEU A 167 -12.67 -4.87 3.68
N GLU A 168 -11.41 -4.75 4.13
CA GLU A 168 -10.46 -5.86 4.03
C GLU A 168 -10.94 -7.10 4.80
N GLU A 169 -11.48 -6.94 6.01
CA GLU A 169 -12.01 -8.07 6.79
C GLU A 169 -13.18 -8.75 6.07
N VAL A 170 -14.09 -7.96 5.49
CA VAL A 170 -15.21 -8.49 4.68
C VAL A 170 -14.68 -9.31 3.52
N PHE A 171 -13.69 -8.80 2.78
CA PHE A 171 -13.15 -9.50 1.61
C PHE A 171 -12.45 -10.80 1.99
N CYS A 172 -11.69 -10.80 3.10
CA CYS A 172 -11.07 -12.00 3.64
C CYS A 172 -12.12 -13.04 4.07
N ARG A 173 -13.15 -12.63 4.81
CA ARG A 173 -14.21 -13.55 5.28
C ARG A 173 -15.03 -14.14 4.12
N ARG A 174 -15.20 -13.38 3.04
CA ARG A 174 -15.86 -13.84 1.82
C ARG A 174 -14.94 -14.68 0.91
N ASN A 175 -13.66 -14.83 1.26
CA ASN A 175 -12.65 -15.52 0.46
C ASN A 175 -12.61 -15.04 -1.00
N LEU A 176 -12.71 -13.72 -1.22
CA LEU A 176 -12.63 -13.16 -2.56
C LEU A 176 -11.22 -13.35 -3.11
N ASN A 177 -11.12 -13.69 -4.39
CA ASN A 177 -9.80 -13.78 -5.02
C ASN A 177 -9.25 -12.38 -5.37
N THR A 178 -7.98 -12.33 -5.77
CA THR A 178 -7.26 -11.09 -6.09
C THR A 178 -7.93 -10.29 -7.20
N GLU A 179 -8.36 -10.94 -8.29
CA GLU A 179 -8.96 -10.28 -9.45
C GLU A 179 -10.33 -9.69 -9.13
N GLU A 180 -11.18 -10.45 -8.42
CA GLU A 180 -12.46 -9.97 -7.93
C GLU A 180 -12.28 -8.76 -7.02
N THR A 181 -11.33 -8.82 -6.09
CA THR A 181 -11.02 -7.74 -5.17
C THR A 181 -10.57 -6.48 -5.90
N VAL A 182 -9.62 -6.61 -6.84
CA VAL A 182 -9.12 -5.49 -7.65
C VAL A 182 -10.23 -4.89 -8.50
N LYS A 183 -11.07 -5.71 -9.12
CA LYS A 183 -12.21 -5.26 -9.93
C LYS A 183 -13.20 -4.45 -9.10
N ILE A 184 -13.58 -4.93 -7.92
CA ILE A 184 -14.52 -4.24 -7.02
C ILE A 184 -13.94 -2.90 -6.56
N ILE A 185 -12.72 -2.90 -6.02
CA ILE A 185 -12.13 -1.68 -5.45
C ILE A 185 -11.82 -0.63 -6.51
N SER A 186 -11.33 -1.05 -7.68
CA SER A 186 -11.10 -0.15 -8.81
C SER A 186 -12.41 0.42 -9.34
N GLY A 187 -13.46 -0.40 -9.44
CA GLY A 187 -14.80 0.05 -9.86
C GLY A 187 -15.42 1.08 -8.91
N LEU A 188 -15.10 0.99 -7.62
CA LEU A 188 -15.50 1.97 -6.61
C LEU A 188 -14.60 3.22 -6.58
N GLY A 189 -13.48 3.23 -7.32
CA GLY A 189 -12.50 4.32 -7.29
C GLY A 189 -11.80 4.48 -5.94
N MET A 190 -11.69 3.40 -5.17
CA MET A 190 -11.14 3.40 -3.82
C MET A 190 -9.71 2.83 -3.77
N LYS A 191 -9.05 3.00 -2.62
CA LYS A 191 -7.80 2.32 -2.28
C LYS A 191 -7.95 1.63 -0.94
N LEU A 192 -7.27 0.50 -0.78
CA LEU A 192 -7.20 -0.25 0.48
C LEU A 192 -5.77 -0.23 1.03
N PRO A 193 -5.57 -0.34 2.35
CA PRO A 193 -4.25 -0.61 2.92
C PRO A 193 -3.63 -1.93 2.42
N CYS A 194 -4.46 -2.95 2.20
CA CYS A 194 -4.10 -4.34 1.91
C CYS A 194 -3.25 -5.01 3.00
N THR A 195 -3.43 -4.59 4.27
CA THR A 195 -2.67 -5.10 5.42
C THR A 195 -3.09 -6.49 5.88
N LYS A 196 -4.37 -6.84 5.73
CA LYS A 196 -4.94 -8.16 6.04
C LYS A 196 -5.12 -8.99 4.78
N LEU A 197 -5.54 -8.33 3.70
CA LEU A 197 -5.83 -8.98 2.43
C LEU A 197 -4.58 -9.62 1.80
N GLY A 198 -3.43 -8.91 1.80
CA GLY A 198 -2.18 -9.43 1.26
C GLY A 198 -1.75 -10.75 1.91
N PRO A 199 -1.58 -10.79 3.24
CA PRO A 199 -1.27 -12.03 3.96
C PRO A 199 -2.33 -13.14 3.79
N HIS A 200 -3.61 -12.78 3.71
CA HIS A 200 -4.70 -13.76 3.53
C HIS A 200 -4.67 -14.45 2.16
N LEU A 201 -4.25 -13.73 1.11
CA LEU A 201 -4.14 -14.25 -0.25
C LEU A 201 -2.80 -14.91 -0.54
N ALA A 202 -1.80 -14.72 0.32
CA ALA A 202 -0.47 -15.30 0.14
C ALA A 202 -0.54 -16.84 0.12
N THR A 203 0.17 -17.43 -0.83
CA THR A 203 0.19 -18.86 -1.11
C THR A 203 1.46 -19.54 -0.57
N GLY A 204 2.49 -18.77 -0.24
CA GLY A 204 3.82 -19.26 0.15
C GLY A 204 4.70 -19.61 -1.05
N ASP A 205 4.18 -19.51 -2.27
CA ASP A 205 4.94 -19.60 -3.52
C ASP A 205 5.30 -18.17 -3.97
N ASN A 206 6.59 -17.84 -3.94
CA ASN A 206 7.07 -16.49 -4.26
C ASN A 206 6.61 -16.00 -5.64
N GLN A 207 6.51 -16.86 -6.64
CA GLN A 207 6.16 -16.42 -7.99
C GLN A 207 4.67 -16.07 -8.07
N LYS A 208 3.81 -16.92 -7.51
CA LYS A 208 2.36 -16.62 -7.42
C LYS A 208 2.09 -15.42 -6.53
N ASP A 209 2.82 -15.30 -5.43
CA ASP A 209 2.65 -14.20 -4.48
C ASP A 209 3.11 -12.87 -5.09
N LEU A 210 4.10 -12.87 -6.01
CA LEU A 210 4.46 -11.70 -6.81
C LEU A 210 3.35 -11.29 -7.79
N GLU A 211 2.67 -12.24 -8.43
CA GLU A 211 1.51 -11.94 -9.30
C GLU A 211 0.35 -11.34 -8.49
N ILE A 212 0.08 -11.88 -7.30
CA ILE A 212 -0.93 -11.34 -6.38
C ILE A 212 -0.54 -9.94 -5.93
N LEU A 213 0.72 -9.75 -5.53
CA LEU A 213 1.26 -8.46 -5.13
C LEU A 213 1.10 -7.42 -6.24
N ASP A 214 1.43 -7.79 -7.48
CA ASP A 214 1.31 -6.90 -8.65
C ASP A 214 -0.10 -6.34 -8.79
N ARG A 215 -1.10 -7.21 -8.68
CA ARG A 215 -2.51 -6.82 -8.74
C ARG A 215 -2.90 -5.95 -7.55
N LEU A 216 -2.54 -6.34 -6.33
CA LEU A 216 -2.89 -5.59 -5.11
C LEU A 216 -2.22 -4.21 -5.03
N LEU A 217 -1.01 -4.04 -5.55
CA LEU A 217 -0.32 -2.74 -5.61
C LEU A 217 -1.10 -1.69 -6.40
N THR A 218 -1.91 -2.10 -7.38
CA THR A 218 -2.75 -1.18 -8.14
C THR A 218 -3.85 -0.54 -7.29
N ILE A 219 -4.33 -1.21 -6.25
CA ILE A 219 -5.40 -0.73 -5.35
C ILE A 219 -4.87 -0.36 -3.95
N SER A 220 -3.59 -0.59 -3.66
CA SER A 220 -3.03 -0.33 -2.35
C SER A 220 -2.69 1.16 -2.12
N ASN A 221 -3.02 1.69 -0.95
CA ASN A 221 -2.50 2.97 -0.44
C ASN A 221 -1.31 2.80 0.54
N SER A 222 -0.93 1.56 0.88
CA SER A 222 0.09 1.23 1.88
C SER A 222 1.08 0.19 1.34
N LYS A 223 1.67 0.48 0.18
CA LYS A 223 2.45 -0.47 -0.63
C LYS A 223 3.59 -1.15 0.11
N GLY A 224 4.37 -0.41 0.90
CA GLY A 224 5.46 -0.99 1.70
C GLY A 224 4.99 -1.96 2.79
N ILE A 225 3.83 -1.69 3.40
CA ILE A 225 3.24 -2.58 4.42
C ILE A 225 2.67 -3.84 3.74
N LEU A 226 2.04 -3.70 2.57
CA LEU A 226 1.57 -4.83 1.77
C LEU A 226 2.72 -5.79 1.42
N VAL A 227 3.82 -5.27 0.86
CA VAL A 227 5.01 -6.09 0.53
C VAL A 227 5.59 -6.77 1.76
N ALA A 228 5.64 -6.07 2.90
CA ALA A 228 6.10 -6.63 4.17
C ALA A 228 5.18 -7.75 4.68
N GLY A 229 3.86 -7.53 4.63
CA GLY A 229 2.86 -8.50 5.10
C GLY A 229 2.83 -9.77 4.27
N MET A 230 3.12 -9.68 2.97
CA MET A 230 3.27 -10.84 2.08
C MET A 230 4.66 -11.50 2.16
N ASN A 231 5.59 -10.97 2.97
CA ASN A 231 6.96 -11.48 3.11
C ASN A 231 7.76 -11.54 1.79
N LEU A 232 7.54 -10.59 0.88
CA LEU A 232 8.14 -10.59 -0.47
C LEU A 232 9.38 -9.69 -0.61
N LYS A 233 9.79 -8.99 0.45
CA LYS A 233 10.91 -8.03 0.40
C LYS A 233 12.19 -8.66 -0.16
N ASN A 234 12.61 -9.80 0.37
CA ASN A 234 13.82 -10.51 -0.07
C ASN A 234 13.65 -11.05 -1.50
N ALA A 235 12.46 -11.51 -1.89
CA ALA A 235 12.17 -11.98 -3.23
C ALA A 235 12.32 -10.87 -4.28
N LEU A 236 11.86 -9.65 -3.99
CA LEU A 236 12.02 -8.49 -4.87
C LEU A 236 13.49 -8.11 -5.06
N VAL A 237 14.29 -8.09 -3.98
CA VAL A 237 15.74 -7.83 -4.09
C VAL A 237 16.43 -8.93 -4.88
N SER A 238 16.10 -10.19 -4.60
CA SER A 238 16.66 -11.34 -5.32
C SER A 238 16.38 -11.26 -6.81
N ALA A 239 15.17 -10.86 -7.23
CA ALA A 239 14.83 -10.69 -8.64
C ALA A 239 15.74 -9.67 -9.34
N VAL A 240 16.11 -8.58 -8.67
CA VAL A 240 17.07 -7.61 -9.24
C VAL A 240 18.46 -8.21 -9.34
N LEU A 241 18.94 -8.87 -8.27
CA LEU A 241 20.27 -9.46 -8.22
C LEU A 241 20.47 -10.61 -9.23
N SER A 242 19.42 -11.43 -9.43
CA SER A 242 19.38 -12.52 -10.41
C SER A 242 19.10 -12.05 -11.82
N THR A 243 18.76 -10.77 -12.02
CA THR A 243 18.34 -10.17 -13.29
C THR A 243 17.04 -10.77 -13.85
N ASP A 244 16.22 -11.35 -12.98
CA ASP A 244 14.91 -11.88 -13.33
C ASP A 244 13.89 -10.74 -13.53
N TYR A 245 12.96 -10.97 -14.45
CA TYR A 245 11.87 -10.05 -14.75
C TYR A 245 10.62 -10.83 -15.14
N GLY A 246 9.46 -10.24 -14.85
CA GLY A 246 8.14 -10.80 -15.18
C GLY A 246 7.30 -9.86 -16.05
N ASP A 247 6.06 -10.22 -16.31
CA ASP A 247 5.08 -9.31 -16.92
C ASP A 247 4.19 -8.73 -15.82
N PHE A 248 4.36 -7.43 -15.55
CA PHE A 248 3.71 -6.73 -14.43
C PHE A 248 2.89 -5.54 -14.91
N VAL A 249 1.82 -5.21 -14.19
CA VAL A 249 0.94 -4.07 -14.47
C VAL A 249 1.07 -2.93 -13.46
N SER A 250 1.57 -3.19 -12.25
CA SER A 250 1.78 -2.14 -11.26
C SER A 250 2.99 -1.29 -11.59
N THR A 251 2.89 0.01 -11.32
CA THR A 251 3.99 0.96 -11.55
C THR A 251 5.27 0.53 -10.84
N GLU A 252 5.14 0.01 -9.61
CA GLU A 252 6.27 -0.42 -8.81
C GLU A 252 6.98 -1.66 -9.37
N LEU A 253 6.25 -2.70 -9.77
CA LEU A 253 6.89 -3.90 -10.32
C LEU A 253 7.34 -3.70 -11.77
N ILE A 254 6.71 -2.80 -12.54
CA ILE A 254 7.26 -2.32 -13.81
C ILE A 254 8.61 -1.63 -13.59
N ALA A 255 8.74 -0.80 -12.55
CA ALA A 255 10.01 -0.18 -12.19
C ALA A 255 11.03 -1.23 -11.70
N LEU A 256 10.61 -2.25 -10.95
CA LEU A 256 11.48 -3.38 -10.57
C LEU A 256 12.06 -4.09 -11.80
N ASN A 257 11.22 -4.38 -12.80
CA ASN A 257 11.67 -4.95 -14.07
C ASN A 257 12.69 -4.07 -14.80
N ALA A 258 12.42 -2.76 -14.88
CA ALA A 258 13.33 -1.82 -15.51
C ALA A 258 14.67 -1.76 -14.76
N LEU A 259 14.63 -1.75 -13.43
CA LEU A 259 15.81 -1.83 -12.58
C LEU A 259 16.60 -3.12 -12.84
N SER A 260 15.94 -4.28 -12.80
CA SER A 260 16.55 -5.60 -13.04
C SER A 260 17.23 -5.69 -14.41
N LYS A 261 16.56 -5.20 -15.47
CA LYS A 261 17.10 -5.16 -16.83
C LYS A 261 18.31 -4.22 -16.95
N SER A 262 18.21 -2.99 -16.46
CA SER A 262 19.32 -2.04 -16.52
C SER A 262 20.50 -2.49 -15.66
N PHE A 263 20.23 -3.07 -14.49
CA PHE A 263 21.23 -3.69 -13.63
C PHE A 263 21.98 -4.83 -14.34
N GLY A 264 21.26 -5.76 -14.97
CA GLY A 264 21.85 -6.86 -15.73
C GLY A 264 22.71 -6.38 -16.91
N ARG A 265 22.24 -5.36 -17.64
CA ARG A 265 23.01 -4.75 -18.74
C ARG A 265 24.30 -4.09 -18.25
N LEU A 266 24.24 -3.31 -17.17
CA LEU A 266 25.43 -2.67 -16.58
C LEU A 266 26.42 -3.71 -16.05
N ARG A 267 25.94 -4.78 -15.41
CA ARG A 267 26.79 -5.90 -14.99
C ARG A 267 27.48 -6.58 -16.17
N ALA A 268 26.79 -6.73 -17.30
CA ALA A 268 27.36 -7.32 -18.52
C ALA A 268 28.42 -6.41 -19.15
N ILE A 269 28.12 -5.12 -19.34
CA ILE A 269 29.05 -4.12 -19.91
C ILE A 269 30.33 -4.06 -19.08
N PHE A 270 30.20 -3.94 -17.76
CA PHE A 270 31.35 -3.87 -16.85
C PHE A 270 31.96 -5.24 -16.49
N ALA A 271 31.39 -6.33 -17.01
CA ALA A 271 31.79 -7.71 -16.71
C ALA A 271 31.96 -7.99 -15.20
N ILE A 272 31.00 -7.53 -14.40
CA ILE A 272 31.01 -7.62 -12.93
C ILE A 272 30.77 -9.06 -12.48
N LYS A 273 31.80 -9.69 -11.89
CA LYS A 273 31.70 -11.04 -11.30
C LYS A 273 31.28 -11.00 -9.84
N SER A 274 31.72 -9.99 -9.10
CA SER A 274 31.36 -9.76 -7.70
C SER A 274 31.40 -8.26 -7.38
N ALA A 275 30.97 -7.86 -6.19
CA ALA A 275 31.02 -6.46 -5.75
C ALA A 275 32.44 -5.86 -5.67
N THR A 276 33.50 -6.65 -5.89
CA THR A 276 34.90 -6.20 -5.84
C THR A 276 35.71 -6.63 -7.08
N GLU A 277 35.11 -7.40 -7.99
CA GLU A 277 35.77 -7.95 -9.19
C GLU A 277 34.94 -7.65 -10.44
N TYR A 278 35.57 -6.99 -11.41
CA TYR A 278 34.99 -6.56 -12.68
C TYR A 278 36.05 -6.64 -13.79
N ASP A 279 35.68 -6.37 -15.04
CA ASP A 279 36.66 -6.35 -16.13
C ASP A 279 36.33 -5.26 -17.16
N LEU A 280 36.91 -4.08 -16.94
CA LEU A 280 36.71 -2.91 -17.80
C LEU A 280 37.50 -2.97 -19.12
N SER A 281 38.36 -3.98 -19.30
CA SER A 281 39.11 -4.14 -20.56
C SER A 281 38.21 -4.52 -21.74
N LYS A 282 36.98 -4.98 -21.45
CA LYS A 282 35.97 -5.41 -22.42
C LYS A 282 34.98 -4.34 -22.84
N VAL A 283 34.98 -3.18 -22.17
CA VAL A 283 34.02 -2.10 -22.46
C VAL A 283 34.38 -1.47 -23.80
N GLU A 284 33.44 -1.52 -24.74
CA GLU A 284 33.61 -0.96 -26.07
C GLU A 284 33.21 0.52 -26.12
N GLU A 285 33.79 1.30 -27.05
CA GLU A 285 33.45 2.71 -27.22
C GLU A 285 32.01 2.93 -27.71
N SER A 286 31.43 1.92 -28.37
CA SER A 286 30.02 1.85 -28.78
C SER A 286 29.05 1.81 -27.59
N GLU A 287 29.49 1.37 -26.42
CA GLU A 287 28.65 1.18 -25.23
C GLU A 287 28.54 2.43 -24.35
N LEU A 288 29.33 3.48 -24.61
CA LEU A 288 29.42 4.67 -23.75
C LEU A 288 28.09 5.39 -23.54
N ASP A 289 27.32 5.57 -24.61
CA ASP A 289 26.00 6.21 -24.52
C ASP A 289 24.99 5.29 -23.80
N SER A 290 25.15 3.96 -23.95
CA SER A 290 24.34 2.95 -23.27
C SER A 290 24.58 2.96 -21.76
N ILE A 291 25.83 3.04 -21.30
CA ILE A 291 26.18 3.10 -19.87
C ILE A 291 25.40 4.21 -19.15
N SER A 292 25.42 5.42 -19.72
CA SER A 292 24.74 6.58 -19.12
C SER A 292 23.22 6.41 -19.11
N ALA A 293 22.65 5.89 -20.19
CA ALA A 293 21.21 5.64 -20.31
C ALA A 293 20.73 4.58 -19.30
N GLU A 294 21.44 3.46 -19.22
CA GLU A 294 21.11 2.35 -18.31
C GLU A 294 21.30 2.73 -16.85
N TYR A 295 22.37 3.45 -16.51
CA TYR A 295 22.60 3.93 -15.14
C TYR A 295 21.48 4.88 -14.69
N ASN A 296 21.08 5.83 -15.53
CA ASN A 296 19.98 6.74 -15.23
C ASN A 296 18.64 6.00 -15.09
N SER A 297 18.39 5.01 -15.94
CA SER A 297 17.21 4.13 -15.86
C SER A 297 17.18 3.33 -14.56
N ALA A 298 18.31 2.74 -14.17
CA ALA A 298 18.45 1.99 -12.92
C ALA A 298 18.20 2.88 -11.71
N ASN A 299 18.84 4.06 -11.62
CA ASN A 299 18.65 4.99 -10.50
C ASN A 299 17.20 5.48 -10.38
N LYS A 300 16.58 5.86 -11.50
CA LYS A 300 15.18 6.28 -11.51
C LYS A 300 14.27 5.16 -11.00
N SER A 301 14.48 3.94 -11.49
CA SER A 301 13.69 2.77 -11.09
C SER A 301 13.93 2.39 -9.62
N LEU A 302 15.18 2.42 -9.16
CA LEU A 302 15.55 2.17 -7.78
C LEU A 302 14.86 3.16 -6.83
N SER A 303 14.70 4.44 -7.21
CA SER A 303 14.00 5.42 -6.37
C SER A 303 12.51 5.07 -6.13
N VAL A 304 11.86 4.44 -7.11
CA VAL A 304 10.46 4.01 -7.01
C VAL A 304 10.34 2.74 -6.15
N VAL A 305 11.30 1.83 -6.29
CA VAL A 305 11.25 0.49 -5.66
C VAL A 305 11.82 0.50 -4.24
N SER A 306 12.78 1.38 -3.93
CA SER A 306 13.47 1.43 -2.61
C SER A 306 12.54 1.44 -1.40
N PRO A 307 11.40 2.17 -1.39
CA PRO A 307 10.46 2.12 -0.26
C PRO A 307 9.87 0.72 0.00
N LEU A 308 9.77 -0.13 -1.02
CA LEU A 308 9.27 -1.50 -0.89
C LEU A 308 10.32 -2.47 -0.34
N LEU A 309 11.59 -2.21 -0.63
CA LEU A 309 12.72 -3.07 -0.24
C LEU A 309 13.22 -2.79 1.18
N ALA A 310 12.74 -1.71 1.82
CA ALA A 310 13.21 -1.28 3.13
C ALA A 310 13.13 -2.41 4.18
N GLY A 311 14.27 -2.77 4.74
CA GLY A 311 14.39 -3.85 5.72
C GLY A 311 14.46 -5.26 5.14
N ALA A 312 14.72 -5.43 3.83
CA ALA A 312 15.15 -6.71 3.26
C ALA A 312 16.59 -7.04 3.69
N ASP A 313 16.89 -8.31 3.96
CA ASP A 313 18.19 -8.75 4.47
C ASP A 313 19.30 -8.57 3.44
N ASN A 314 18.99 -8.89 2.17
CA ASN A 314 19.88 -8.80 1.03
C ASN A 314 19.93 -7.41 0.39
N LEU A 315 19.25 -6.40 0.95
CA LEU A 315 19.29 -5.03 0.43
C LEU A 315 20.72 -4.45 0.44
N SER A 316 21.50 -4.80 1.47
CA SER A 316 22.90 -4.36 1.60
C SER A 316 23.78 -4.86 0.44
N GLU A 317 23.52 -6.06 -0.08
CA GLU A 317 24.23 -6.60 -1.23
C GLU A 317 23.89 -5.84 -2.51
N LEU A 318 22.60 -5.59 -2.76
CA LEU A 318 22.15 -4.78 -3.89
C LEU A 318 22.75 -3.37 -3.84
N GLN A 319 22.79 -2.75 -2.66
CA GLN A 319 23.43 -1.44 -2.46
C GLN A 319 24.91 -1.46 -2.84
N ARG A 320 25.67 -2.47 -2.39
CA ARG A 320 27.09 -2.61 -2.77
C ARG A 320 27.29 -2.72 -4.27
N TYR A 321 26.45 -3.49 -4.98
CA TYR A 321 26.54 -3.57 -6.43
C TYR A 321 26.17 -2.24 -7.11
N MET A 322 25.14 -1.55 -6.63
CA MET A 322 24.74 -0.25 -7.18
C MET A 322 25.80 0.83 -6.95
N ASP A 323 26.46 0.83 -5.78
CA ASP A 323 27.57 1.73 -5.48
C ASP A 323 28.78 1.45 -6.40
N LEU A 324 29.12 0.18 -6.62
CA LEU A 324 30.14 -0.20 -7.59
C LEU A 324 29.76 0.27 -9.00
N ILE A 325 28.54 -0.01 -9.44
CA ILE A 325 28.05 0.40 -10.77
C ILE A 325 28.11 1.92 -10.94
N GLN A 326 27.73 2.70 -9.92
CA GLN A 326 27.89 4.15 -9.94
C GLN A 326 29.36 4.54 -10.13
N ASN A 327 30.25 3.99 -9.31
CA ASN A 327 31.67 4.32 -9.38
C ASN A 327 32.27 3.98 -10.74
N LEU A 328 31.85 2.87 -11.36
CA LEU A 328 32.28 2.47 -12.71
C LEU A 328 31.67 3.38 -13.78
N ALA A 329 30.38 3.71 -13.71
CA ALA A 329 29.70 4.60 -14.64
C ALA A 329 30.32 6.01 -14.66
N GLU A 330 30.73 6.54 -13.49
CA GLU A 330 31.42 7.83 -13.37
C GLU A 330 32.72 7.88 -14.19
N ILE A 331 33.45 6.76 -14.32
CA ILE A 331 34.66 6.68 -15.15
C ILE A 331 34.30 7.02 -16.61
N TYR A 332 33.14 6.58 -17.09
CA TYR A 332 32.65 6.74 -18.48
C TYR A 332 31.81 7.99 -18.72
N SER A 333 31.49 8.75 -17.68
CA SER A 333 30.76 10.01 -17.80
C SER A 333 31.61 11.12 -18.42
N LYS A 334 31.01 11.90 -19.32
CA LYS A 334 31.61 13.11 -19.89
C LYS A 334 31.58 14.30 -18.92
N ASP A 335 30.67 14.26 -17.94
CA ASP A 335 30.44 15.34 -16.98
C ASP A 335 31.35 15.26 -15.74
N VAL A 336 32.02 14.11 -15.55
CA VAL A 336 32.93 13.88 -14.42
C VAL A 336 34.37 14.16 -14.85
N PRO A 337 35.00 15.26 -14.38
CA PRO A 337 36.39 15.56 -14.68
C PRO A 337 37.33 14.55 -14.00
N LEU A 338 38.46 14.24 -14.66
CA LEU A 338 39.45 13.27 -14.17
C LEU A 338 39.94 13.58 -12.75
N GLU A 339 40.02 14.85 -12.39
CA GLU A 339 40.49 15.34 -11.10
C GLU A 339 39.60 14.87 -9.94
N ARG A 340 38.31 14.61 -10.20
CA ARG A 340 37.33 14.13 -9.21
C ARG A 340 37.39 12.63 -8.97
N LEU A 341 37.80 11.85 -9.97
CA LEU A 341 37.95 10.40 -9.83
C LEU A 341 39.05 10.06 -8.83
N ASN A 342 38.89 9.04 -8.00
CA ASN A 342 39.88 8.66 -6.98
C ASN A 342 40.28 7.18 -7.10
N GLY A 343 41.40 6.81 -6.47
CA GLY A 343 41.87 5.42 -6.43
C GLY A 343 41.91 4.75 -7.80
N TYR A 344 41.24 3.59 -7.90
CA TYR A 344 41.14 2.82 -9.14
C TYR A 344 40.38 3.55 -10.26
N GLN A 345 39.33 4.33 -9.93
CA GLN A 345 38.54 5.08 -10.92
C GLN A 345 39.43 6.07 -11.67
N PHE A 346 40.32 6.75 -10.95
CA PHE A 346 41.29 7.67 -11.55
C PHE A 346 42.22 6.93 -12.50
N GLY A 347 42.77 5.79 -12.07
CA GLY A 347 43.70 4.99 -12.87
C GLY A 347 43.11 4.54 -14.20
N VAL A 348 41.87 4.04 -14.18
CA VAL A 348 41.16 3.65 -15.41
C VAL A 348 40.80 4.88 -16.24
N GLY A 349 40.23 5.91 -15.62
CA GLY A 349 39.78 7.13 -16.32
C GLY A 349 40.91 7.85 -17.05
N VAL A 350 42.06 8.05 -16.39
CA VAL A 350 43.22 8.74 -16.99
C VAL A 350 43.85 7.92 -18.11
N ARG A 351 43.94 6.59 -17.94
CA ARG A 351 44.39 5.67 -19.00
C ARG A 351 43.47 5.75 -20.21
N ARG A 352 42.14 5.67 -20.01
CA ARG A 352 41.18 5.70 -21.12
C ARG A 352 41.22 7.04 -21.86
N LYS A 353 41.25 8.17 -21.14
CA LYS A 353 41.34 9.50 -21.78
C LYS A 353 42.62 9.62 -22.61
N MET A 354 43.76 9.18 -22.06
CA MET A 354 45.03 9.13 -22.78
C MET A 354 44.94 8.27 -24.05
N GLU A 355 44.40 7.05 -23.94
CA GLU A 355 44.25 6.12 -25.06
C GLU A 355 43.36 6.69 -26.17
N SER A 356 42.18 7.22 -25.83
CA SER A 356 41.25 7.85 -26.79
C SER A 356 41.91 9.02 -27.52
N LEU A 357 42.65 9.89 -26.81
CA LEU A 357 43.39 10.99 -27.42
C LEU A 357 44.47 10.50 -28.39
N LEU A 358 45.22 9.45 -28.03
CA LEU A 358 46.24 8.88 -28.91
C LEU A 358 45.61 8.26 -30.16
N ARG A 359 44.52 7.48 -30.01
CA ARG A 359 43.78 6.85 -31.12
C ARG A 359 43.15 7.86 -32.06
N SER A 360 42.74 9.02 -31.56
CA SER A 360 42.18 10.10 -32.39
C SER A 360 43.17 10.62 -33.44
N LYS A 361 44.48 10.41 -33.24
CA LYS A 361 45.54 10.92 -34.13
C LYS A 361 46.43 9.84 -34.74
N LEU A 362 46.54 8.67 -34.10
CA LEU A 362 47.42 7.58 -34.51
C LEU A 362 46.56 6.35 -34.81
N HIS A 363 46.33 6.10 -36.10
CA HIS A 363 45.61 4.91 -36.58
C HIS A 363 46.55 3.73 -36.85
N GLY A 364 45.99 2.52 -36.96
CA GLY A 364 46.71 1.33 -37.44
C GLY A 364 47.47 0.51 -36.38
N THR A 365 47.03 0.55 -35.12
CA THR A 365 47.36 -0.48 -34.10
C THR A 365 46.33 -0.44 -32.97
N ASP A 366 46.04 -1.61 -32.40
CA ASP A 366 45.11 -1.77 -31.28
C ASP A 366 45.81 -1.81 -29.92
N LYS A 367 47.14 -1.80 -29.87
CA LYS A 367 47.89 -1.88 -28.60
C LYS A 367 48.32 -0.50 -28.12
N LEU A 368 48.01 -0.19 -26.86
CA LEU A 368 48.30 1.11 -26.26
C LEU A 368 49.81 1.38 -26.09
N ASP A 369 50.64 0.36 -25.87
CA ASP A 369 52.10 0.55 -25.86
C ASP A 369 52.63 0.99 -27.22
N ASP A 370 52.20 0.35 -28.31
CA ASP A 370 52.57 0.75 -29.67
C ASP A 370 52.12 2.17 -29.99
N LEU A 371 50.93 2.58 -29.53
CA LEU A 371 50.44 3.95 -29.68
C LEU A 371 51.33 4.96 -28.95
N ILE A 372 51.78 4.65 -27.73
CA ILE A 372 52.69 5.50 -26.96
C ILE A 372 54.06 5.60 -27.65
N GLU A 373 54.62 4.48 -28.12
CA GLU A 373 55.89 4.45 -28.84
C GLU A 373 55.83 5.25 -30.15
N ARG A 374 54.75 5.09 -30.93
CA ARG A 374 54.52 5.86 -32.16
C ARG A 374 54.34 7.35 -31.87
N ALA A 375 53.61 7.71 -30.81
CA ALA A 375 53.43 9.09 -30.42
C ALA A 375 54.76 9.79 -30.12
N ALA A 376 55.69 9.10 -29.44
CA ALA A 376 57.03 9.61 -29.18
C ALA A 376 57.85 9.73 -30.47
N LYS A 377 57.86 8.68 -31.31
CA LYS A 377 58.57 8.68 -32.60
C LYS A 377 58.10 9.81 -33.52
N ASN A 378 56.79 10.06 -33.55
CA ASN A 378 56.17 11.12 -34.36
C ASN A 378 56.22 12.50 -33.67
N LYS A 379 56.92 12.63 -32.54
CA LYS A 379 57.05 13.88 -31.76
C LYS A 379 55.71 14.49 -31.33
N VAL A 380 54.66 13.67 -31.19
CA VAL A 380 53.36 14.07 -30.63
C VAL A 380 53.49 14.28 -29.11
N ILE A 381 54.32 13.47 -28.46
CA ILE A 381 54.66 13.54 -27.04
C ILE A 381 56.18 13.61 -26.84
N THR A 382 56.61 14.12 -25.69
CA THR A 382 58.02 14.17 -25.26
C THR A 382 58.47 12.85 -24.63
N ASP A 383 59.77 12.64 -24.48
CA ASP A 383 60.32 11.44 -23.82
C ASP A 383 59.88 11.33 -22.35
N ILE A 384 59.77 12.46 -21.64
CA ILE A 384 59.25 12.51 -20.26
C ILE A 384 57.78 12.09 -20.21
N GLU A 385 56.98 12.53 -21.19
CA GLU A 385 55.57 12.15 -21.30
C GLU A 385 55.42 10.69 -21.70
N LYS A 386 56.30 10.16 -22.56
CA LYS A 386 56.35 8.74 -22.91
C LYS A 386 56.50 7.86 -21.66
N GLU A 387 57.46 8.19 -20.79
CA GLU A 387 57.63 7.48 -19.52
C GLU A 387 56.38 7.58 -18.63
N THR A 388 55.80 8.78 -18.55
CA THR A 388 54.58 9.04 -17.77
C THR A 388 53.39 8.23 -18.31
N PHE A 389 53.25 8.13 -19.63
CA PHE A 389 52.15 7.42 -20.28
C PHE A 389 52.29 5.90 -20.12
N HIS A 390 53.51 5.37 -20.12
CA HIS A 390 53.74 3.96 -19.77
C HIS A 390 53.41 3.68 -18.30
N LYS A 391 53.69 4.61 -17.37
CA LYS A 391 53.27 4.50 -15.96
C LYS A 391 51.74 4.52 -15.84
N ILE A 392 51.05 5.45 -16.52
CA ILE A 392 49.59 5.51 -16.61
C ILE A 392 49.02 4.19 -17.15
N ARG A 393 49.56 3.66 -18.24
CA ARG A 393 49.13 2.39 -18.84
C ARG A 393 49.22 1.24 -17.85
N LYS A 394 50.38 1.05 -17.21
CA LYS A 394 50.60 -0.05 -16.25
C LYS A 394 49.65 0.05 -15.06
N PHE A 395 49.51 1.25 -14.50
CA PHE A 395 48.62 1.48 -13.36
C PHE A 395 47.14 1.26 -13.74
N GLY A 396 46.68 1.88 -14.82
CA GLY A 396 45.30 1.73 -15.29
C GLY A 396 44.93 0.31 -15.72
N ASN A 397 45.88 -0.48 -16.25
CA ASN A 397 45.66 -1.91 -16.50
C ASN A 397 45.44 -2.69 -15.19
N GLY A 398 46.17 -2.36 -14.13
CA GLY A 398 45.97 -2.96 -12.81
C GLY A 398 44.60 -2.62 -12.21
N CYS A 399 44.18 -1.36 -12.33
CA CYS A 399 42.88 -0.89 -11.84
C CYS A 399 41.66 -1.39 -12.66
N ALA A 400 41.88 -1.94 -13.85
CA ALA A 400 40.79 -2.35 -14.76
C ALA A 400 40.05 -3.62 -14.32
N HIS A 401 40.60 -4.36 -13.35
CA HIS A 401 40.08 -5.67 -12.94
C HIS A 401 39.68 -5.77 -11.46
N THR A 402 40.03 -4.78 -10.64
CA THR A 402 39.74 -4.77 -9.20
C THR A 402 39.76 -3.35 -8.63
N GLU A 403 38.97 -3.14 -7.58
CA GLU A 403 39.00 -1.92 -6.77
C GLU A 403 40.19 -1.86 -5.80
N ASP A 404 40.81 -3.00 -5.49
CA ASP A 404 41.91 -3.14 -4.53
C ASP A 404 43.24 -2.73 -5.16
N PHE A 405 43.38 -1.43 -5.43
CA PHE A 405 44.59 -0.83 -5.98
C PHE A 405 45.02 0.39 -5.16
N PRO A 406 46.30 0.50 -4.75
CA PRO A 406 46.78 1.62 -3.95
C PRO A 406 46.51 2.97 -4.62
N ALA A 407 45.94 3.91 -3.86
CA ALA A 407 45.72 5.26 -4.35
C ALA A 407 47.05 5.98 -4.63
N LEU A 408 47.08 6.77 -5.70
CA LEU A 408 48.21 7.64 -6.01
C LEU A 408 48.22 8.86 -5.09
N ASP A 409 49.41 9.35 -4.75
CA ASP A 409 49.53 10.61 -4.04
C ASP A 409 49.06 11.79 -4.92
N ALA A 410 48.67 12.89 -4.26
CA ALA A 410 48.10 14.06 -4.92
C ALA A 410 49.05 14.72 -5.94
N LYS A 411 50.36 14.68 -5.71
CA LYS A 411 51.37 15.28 -6.61
C LYS A 411 51.48 14.45 -7.88
N GLN A 412 51.52 13.12 -7.76
CA GLN A 412 51.55 12.20 -8.89
C GLN A 412 50.25 12.27 -9.69
N LYS A 413 49.09 12.27 -9.01
CA LYS A 413 47.77 12.43 -9.65
C LYS A 413 47.71 13.69 -10.51
N LYS A 414 48.13 14.83 -9.94
CA LYS A 414 48.16 16.12 -10.66
C LYS A 414 49.08 16.08 -11.88
N ALA A 415 50.29 15.51 -11.74
CA ALA A 415 51.23 15.39 -12.85
C ALA A 415 50.66 14.56 -14.02
N TRP A 416 49.93 13.49 -13.73
CA TRP A 416 49.32 12.64 -14.77
C TRP A 416 48.17 13.35 -15.48
N VAL A 417 47.32 14.04 -14.73
CA VAL A 417 46.26 14.90 -15.29
C VAL A 417 46.86 15.96 -16.20
N ASP A 418 47.90 16.67 -15.76
CA ASP A 418 48.56 17.71 -16.53
C ASP A 418 49.16 17.15 -17.84
N ALA A 419 49.79 15.97 -17.79
CA ALA A 419 50.35 15.32 -18.97
C ALA A 419 49.27 14.97 -20.02
N VAL A 420 48.14 14.39 -19.59
CA VAL A 420 47.02 14.05 -20.50
C VAL A 420 46.33 15.31 -21.03
N ASN A 421 46.11 16.32 -20.19
CA ASN A 421 45.53 17.59 -20.61
C ASN A 421 46.45 18.36 -21.58
N ASN A 422 47.77 18.25 -21.44
CA ASN A 422 48.74 18.82 -22.38
C ASN A 422 48.73 18.10 -23.74
N LEU A 423 48.56 16.77 -23.75
CA LEU A 423 48.30 16.02 -24.98
C LEU A 423 47.01 16.54 -25.66
N GLU A 424 45.90 16.63 -24.93
CA GLU A 424 44.63 17.13 -25.46
C GLU A 424 44.77 18.54 -26.05
N LYS A 425 45.43 19.46 -25.34
CA LYS A 425 45.69 20.83 -25.82
C LYS A 425 46.51 20.86 -27.12
N ARG A 426 47.54 20.02 -27.23
CA ARG A 426 48.35 19.92 -28.46
C ARG A 426 47.53 19.39 -29.63
N LEU A 427 46.74 18.35 -29.40
CA LEU A 427 45.89 17.76 -30.44
C LEU A 427 44.83 18.76 -30.93
N LYS A 428 44.22 19.54 -30.02
CA LYS A 428 43.25 20.61 -30.40
C LYS A 428 43.91 21.77 -31.16
N LYS A 429 45.14 22.17 -30.81
CA LYS A 429 45.87 23.24 -31.53
C LYS A 429 46.34 22.83 -32.93
N GLY A 430 46.58 21.54 -33.16
CA GLY A 430 46.95 20.98 -34.47
C GLY A 430 45.80 20.78 -35.47
N CYS A 431 44.56 21.17 -35.11
CA CYS A 431 43.36 21.06 -35.95
C CYS A 431 42.93 22.39 -36.61
N LYS A 432 43.86 23.34 -36.80
CA LYS A 432 43.68 24.42 -37.77
C LYS A 432 44.35 24.00 -39.08
N ALA A 433 43.56 23.44 -39.99
CA ALA A 433 43.84 23.48 -41.42
C ALA A 433 43.34 24.83 -41.96
#